data_AF-A0A3B9JFR2-F1
#
_entry.id   AF-A0A3B9JFR2-F1
#
_cell.length_a   1.000
_cell.length_b   1.000
_cell.length_c   1.000
_cell.angle_alpha   90.00
_cell.angle_beta   90.00
_cell.angle_gamma   90.00
#
_symmetry.space_group_name_H-M   'P 1'
#
loop_
_entity.id
_entity.type
_entity.pdbx_description
1 polymer ?
#
loop_
_entity_poly.entity_id
_entity_poly.type
_entity_poly.pdbx_seq_one_letter_code
_entity_poly.pdbx_strand_id
1 'polypeptide(L)'
;MSEGIEIFGWTIHFYGIIIMSGVVLASFLAARRARERGHDPEIVWDLLIWLIIGGVIGARLWHVFTPPPSSIEMGKTTLYYLTHPLDMIAVWQGG
;
A
#
# COMPACT_ATOMS: atom_id res chain seq x y z
N MET A 1 20.57 13.21 -2.46
CA MET A 1 19.62 13.74 -1.46
C MET A 1 19.21 12.57 -0.59
N SER A 2 19.15 12.70 0.74
CA SER A 2 18.78 11.56 1.60
C SER A 2 17.33 11.16 1.35
N GLU A 3 17.09 9.90 0.99
CA GLU A 3 15.74 9.37 0.74
C GLU A 3 15.00 8.98 2.03
N GLY A 4 15.68 9.07 3.17
CA GLY A 4 15.16 8.66 4.47
C GLY A 4 16.09 9.00 5.65
N ILE A 5 15.71 8.49 6.82
CA ILE A 5 16.48 8.56 8.06
C ILE A 5 17.01 7.15 8.37
N GLU A 6 18.31 7.03 8.59
CA GLU A 6 18.93 5.79 9.04
C GLU A 6 18.82 5.64 10.56
N ILE A 7 18.25 4.53 11.01
CA ILE A 7 18.13 4.20 12.43
C ILE A 7 18.59 2.75 12.62
N PHE A 8 19.61 2.54 13.46
CA PHE A 8 20.18 1.21 13.77
C PHE A 8 20.53 0.35 12.54
N GLY A 9 20.96 0.97 11.44
CA GLY A 9 21.31 0.28 10.19
C GLY A 9 20.12 -0.01 9.26
N TRP A 10 18.93 0.49 9.58
CA TRP A 10 17.73 0.40 8.74
C TRP A 10 17.34 1.79 8.22
N THR A 11 17.05 1.87 6.92
CA THR A 11 16.61 3.12 6.28
C THR A 11 15.09 3.25 6.36
N ILE A 12 14.62 4.28 7.06
CA ILE A 12 13.21 4.67 7.06
C ILE A 12 13.02 5.73 5.99
N HIS A 13 12.35 5.36 4.89
CA HIS A 13 12.10 6.28 3.80
C HIS A 13 11.05 7.36 4.16
N PHE A 14 11.28 8.60 3.73
CA PHE A 14 10.37 9.72 4.03
C PHE A 14 8.97 9.52 3.45
N TYR A 15 8.84 8.91 2.27
CA TYR A 15 7.53 8.62 1.69
C TYR A 15 6.71 7.67 2.60
N GLY A 16 7.37 6.71 3.24
CA GLY A 16 6.73 5.79 4.18
C GLY A 16 6.22 6.52 5.42
N ILE A 17 7.01 7.46 5.97
CA ILE A 17 6.59 8.30 7.10
C ILE A 17 5.35 9.11 6.74
N ILE A 18 5.34 9.74 5.56
CA ILE A 18 4.22 10.54 5.08
C ILE A 18 2.96 9.67 4.93
N ILE A 19 3.06 8.52 4.26
CA ILE A 19 1.93 7.60 4.08
C ILE A 19 1.38 7.14 5.44
N MET A 20 2.23 6.68 6.35
CA MET A 20 1.80 6.20 7.67
C MET A 20 1.16 7.30 8.50
N SER A 21 1.69 8.52 8.45
CA SER A 21 1.05 9.66 9.12
C SER A 21 -0.35 9.94 8.55
N GLY A 22 -0.52 9.85 7.23
CA GLY A 22 -1.81 9.96 6.57
C GLY A 22 -2.81 8.90 7.02
N VAL A 23 -2.36 7.63 7.10
CA VAL A 23 -3.19 6.52 7.60
C VAL A 23 -3.65 6.79 9.03
N VAL A 24 -2.74 7.15 9.94
CA VAL A 24 -3.08 7.42 11.35
C VAL A 24 -4.07 8.59 11.47
N LEU A 25 -3.83 9.69 10.75
CA LEU A 25 -4.72 10.86 10.77
C LEU A 25 -6.11 10.54 10.20
N ALA A 26 -6.16 9.81 9.09
CA ALA A 26 -7.41 9.39 8.46
C ALA A 26 -8.23 8.47 9.39
N SER A 27 -7.58 7.49 10.02
CA SER A 27 -8.22 6.57 10.94
C SER A 27 -8.72 7.27 12.20
N PHE A 28 -7.93 8.19 12.77
CA PHE A 28 -8.36 9.00 13.90
C PHE A 28 -9.62 9.83 13.56
N LEU A 29 -9.61 10.48 12.39
CA LEU A 29 -10.74 11.28 11.92
C LEU A 29 -11.97 10.42 11.62
N ALA A 30 -11.79 9.22 11.05
CA ALA A 30 -12.86 8.28 10.80
C ALA A 30 -13.47 7.74 12.10
N ALA A 31 -12.65 7.38 13.09
CA ALA A 31 -13.08 6.94 14.42
C ALA A 31 -13.86 8.04 15.14
N ARG A 32 -13.38 9.30 15.07
CA ARG A 32 -14.11 10.45 15.61
C ARG A 32 -15.48 10.62 14.96
N ARG A 33 -15.58 10.51 13.62
CA ARG A 33 -16.85 10.60 12.90
C ARG A 33 -17.78 9.44 13.17
N ALA A 34 -17.24 8.23 13.37
CA ALA A 34 -18.02 7.07 13.79
C ALA A 34 -18.70 7.34 15.14
N ARG A 35 -17.93 7.86 16.10
CA ARG A 35 -18.45 8.27 17.42
C ARG A 35 -19.55 9.33 17.31
N GLU A 36 -19.33 10.37 16.52
CA GLU A 36 -20.30 11.46 16.31
C GLU A 36 -21.61 10.96 15.68
N ARG A 37 -21.57 9.83 14.95
CA ARG A 37 -22.73 9.18 14.34
C ARG A 37 -23.34 8.06 15.21
N GLY A 38 -22.84 7.85 16.42
CA GLY A 38 -23.33 6.80 17.33
C GLY A 38 -22.86 5.39 16.99
N HIS A 39 -21.84 5.24 16.14
CA HIS A 39 -21.19 3.95 15.87
C HIS A 39 -20.02 3.73 16.84
N ASP A 40 -19.68 2.46 17.08
CA ASP A 40 -18.48 2.09 17.82
C ASP A 40 -17.23 2.51 17.02
N PRO A 41 -16.37 3.41 17.54
CA PRO A 41 -15.15 3.82 16.87
C PRO A 41 -14.13 2.69 16.68
N GLU A 42 -14.21 1.63 17.49
CA GLU A 42 -13.27 0.51 17.45
C GLU A 42 -13.31 -0.21 16.10
N ILE A 43 -14.48 -0.21 15.44
CA ILE A 43 -14.64 -0.80 14.11
C ILE A 43 -13.66 -0.23 13.08
N VAL A 44 -13.26 1.03 13.22
CA VAL A 44 -12.32 1.68 12.30
C VAL A 44 -10.92 1.11 12.48
N TRP A 45 -10.52 0.84 13.72
CA TRP A 45 -9.22 0.25 14.04
C TRP A 45 -9.18 -1.23 13.65
N ASP A 46 -10.26 -1.97 13.91
CA ASP A 46 -10.40 -3.38 13.46
C ASP A 46 -10.34 -3.50 11.94
N LEU A 47 -10.97 -2.56 11.22
CA LEU A 47 -10.98 -2.55 9.76
C LEU A 47 -9.62 -2.13 9.15
N LEU A 48 -8.77 -1.44 9.92
CA LEU A 48 -7.51 -0.87 9.42
C LEU A 48 -6.59 -1.95 8.84
N ILE A 49 -6.52 -3.11 9.47
CA ILE A 49 -5.74 -4.26 8.98
C ILE A 49 -6.27 -4.72 7.61
N TRP A 50 -7.59 -4.86 7.49
CA TRP A 50 -8.24 -5.26 6.24
C TRP A 50 -8.08 -4.22 5.14
N LEU A 51 -8.11 -2.92 5.48
CA LEU A 51 -7.86 -1.83 4.53
C LEU A 51 -6.42 -1.83 4.02
N ILE A 52 -5.44 -2.10 4.89
CA ILE A 52 -4.04 -2.23 4.47
C ILE A 52 -3.87 -3.41 3.52
N ILE A 53 -4.41 -4.58 3.87
CA ILE A 53 -4.37 -5.78 3.01
C ILE A 53 -5.03 -5.49 1.66
N GLY A 54 -6.23 -4.92 1.67
CA GLY A 54 -6.95 -4.53 0.45
C GLY A 54 -6.19 -3.50 -0.37
N GLY A 55 -5.54 -2.53 0.27
CA GLY A 55 -4.70 -1.53 -0.39
C GLY A 55 -3.48 -2.14 -1.09
N VAL A 56 -2.78 -3.07 -0.44
CA VAL A 56 -1.64 -3.80 -1.03
C VAL A 56 -2.10 -4.64 -2.23
N ILE A 57 -3.21 -5.38 -2.08
CA ILE A 57 -3.78 -6.17 -3.18
C ILE A 57 -4.20 -5.27 -4.34
N GLY A 58 -4.92 -4.18 -4.06
CA GLY A 58 -5.38 -3.24 -5.08
C GLY A 58 -4.23 -2.57 -5.83
N ALA A 59 -3.20 -2.11 -5.11
CA ALA A 59 -1.98 -1.56 -5.71
C ALA A 59 -1.29 -2.58 -6.63
N ARG A 60 -1.22 -3.85 -6.20
CA ARG A 60 -0.61 -4.90 -7.02
C ARG A 60 -1.41 -5.19 -8.28
N LEU A 61 -2.73 -5.30 -8.16
CA LEU A 61 -3.61 -5.49 -9.32
C LEU A 61 -3.49 -4.31 -10.29
N TRP A 62 -3.42 -3.07 -9.77
CA TRP A 62 -3.19 -1.89 -10.60
C TRP A 62 -1.88 -1.97 -11.38
N HIS A 63 -0.77 -2.33 -10.72
CA HIS A 63 0.52 -2.50 -11.40
C HIS A 63 0.47 -3.58 -12.50
N VAL A 64 -0.27 -4.68 -12.27
CA VAL A 64 -0.37 -5.81 -13.20
C VAL A 64 -1.23 -5.46 -14.42
N PHE A 65 -2.37 -4.81 -14.21
CA PHE A 65 -3.31 -4.45 -15.29
C PHE A 65 -2.95 -3.14 -15.99
N THR A 66 -2.23 -2.26 -15.31
CA THR A 66 -1.75 -0.98 -15.82
C THR A 66 -0.22 -0.89 -15.65
N PRO A 67 0.55 -1.74 -16.37
CA PRO A 67 1.99 -1.78 -16.23
C PRO A 67 2.61 -0.45 -16.68
N PRO A 68 3.50 0.16 -15.87
CA PRO A 68 4.17 1.39 -16.25
C PRO A 68 5.15 1.14 -17.42
N PRO A 69 5.56 2.19 -18.17
CA PRO A 69 6.49 2.06 -19.30
C PRO A 69 7.77 1.30 -18.96
N SER A 70 8.34 1.52 -17.78
CA SER A 70 9.52 0.80 -17.29
C SER A 70 9.29 -0.72 -17.18
N SER A 71 8.11 -1.14 -16.71
CA SER A 71 7.74 -2.56 -16.64
C SER A 71 7.55 -3.17 -18.04
N ILE A 72 7.02 -2.39 -18.98
CA ILE A 72 6.84 -2.83 -20.39
C ILE A 72 8.20 -3.01 -21.07
N GLU A 73 9.16 -2.10 -20.86
CA GLU A 73 10.53 -2.22 -21.36
C GLU A 73 11.24 -3.48 -20.84
N MET A 74 10.93 -3.90 -19.61
CA MET A 74 11.39 -5.15 -19.01
C MET A 74 10.61 -6.39 -19.49
N GLY A 75 9.69 -6.25 -20.43
CA GLY A 75 8.84 -7.33 -20.96
C GLY A 75 7.70 -7.77 -20.04
N LYS A 76 7.53 -7.13 -18.87
CA LYS A 76 6.49 -7.43 -17.88
C LYS A 76 5.17 -6.76 -18.22
N THR A 77 4.57 -7.20 -19.32
CA THR A 77 3.22 -6.78 -19.74
C THR A 77 2.15 -7.52 -18.94
N THR A 78 0.90 -7.06 -19.03
CA THR A 78 -0.23 -7.78 -18.42
C THR A 78 -0.32 -9.23 -18.90
N LEU A 79 -0.05 -9.50 -20.19
CA LEU A 79 -0.01 -10.87 -20.73
C LEU A 79 1.10 -11.72 -20.11
N TYR A 80 2.27 -11.12 -19.82
CA TYR A 80 3.35 -11.80 -19.10
C TYR A 80 2.88 -12.27 -17.71
N TYR A 81 2.23 -11.40 -16.93
CA TYR A 81 1.75 -11.77 -15.59
C TYR A 81 0.66 -12.86 -15.61
N LEU A 82 -0.20 -12.87 -16.63
CA LEU A 82 -1.21 -13.92 -16.80
C LEU A 82 -0.61 -15.29 -17.13
N THR A 83 0.57 -15.32 -17.74
CA THR A 83 1.32 -16.57 -18.01
C THR A 83 2.24 -16.97 -16.86
N HIS A 84 2.61 -16.03 -15.98
CA HIS A 84 3.49 -16.24 -14.82
C HIS A 84 2.79 -15.78 -13.52
N PRO A 85 1.80 -16.55 -13.01
CA PRO A 85 0.97 -16.13 -11.89
C PRO A 85 1.73 -15.96 -10.57
N LEU A 86 2.88 -16.63 -10.40
CA LEU A 86 3.73 -16.43 -9.22
C LEU A 86 4.37 -15.04 -9.20
N ASP A 87 4.80 -14.54 -10.37
CA ASP A 87 5.37 -13.19 -10.51
C ASP A 87 4.29 -12.12 -10.25
N MET A 88 3.02 -12.43 -10.53
CA MET A 88 1.90 -11.53 -10.24
C MET A 88 1.74 -11.29 -8.73
N ILE A 89 2.01 -12.29 -7.89
CA ILE A 89 1.85 -12.21 -6.43
C ILE A 89 3.13 -11.68 -5.75
N ALA A 90 4.28 -11.77 -6.42
CA ALA A 90 5.58 -11.36 -5.90
C ALA A 90 5.71 -9.83 -5.73
N VAL A 91 5.05 -9.27 -4.70
CA VAL A 91 5.07 -7.84 -4.35
C VAL A 91 6.46 -7.32 -3.99
N TRP A 92 7.38 -8.20 -3.60
CA TRP A 92 8.77 -7.88 -3.26
C TRP A 92 9.69 -7.70 -4.47
N GLN A 93 9.31 -8.18 -5.66
CA GLN A 93 10.10 -8.00 -6.88
C GLN A 93 9.90 -6.61 -7.53
N GLY A 94 9.24 -5.71 -6.81
CA GLY A 94 8.81 -4.41 -7.31
C GLY A 94 7.44 -4.48 -7.99
N GLY A 95 6.70 -3.40 -7.77
CA GLY A 95 5.40 -3.05 -8.34
C GLY A 95 5.05 -1.63 -7.93
#